data_AF-A0A972BMG4-F1
#
_entry.id   AF-A0A972BMG4-F1
#
_cell.length_a   1.000
_cell.length_b   1.000
_cell.length_c   1.000
_cell.angle_alpha   90.00
_cell.angle_beta   90.00
_cell.angle_gamma   90.00
#
_symmetry.space_group_name_H-M   'P 1'
#
loop_
_entity.id
_entity.type
_entity.pdbx_description
1 polymer ?
#
loop_
_entity_poly.entity_id
_entity_poly.type
_entity_poly.pdbx_seq_one_letter_code
_entity_poly.pdbx_strand_id
1 'polypeptide(L)'
;ISNKQDIDIYFADPGTPSQRGLNEHSNGLLRKSGLPKEMDFTFVSQEYISEVVLRRNNIPRKSLDYKTPIECLLEHVDQNGDRK
;
A
#
# COMPACT_ATOMS: atom_id res chain seq x y z
N ILE A 1 -17.24 -11.04 -11.99
CA ILE A 1 -17.13 -9.56 -12.01
C ILE A 1 -16.00 -9.25 -12.96
N SER A 2 -16.25 -8.61 -14.10
CA SER A 2 -15.20 -8.24 -15.07
C SER A 2 -15.10 -6.72 -15.07
N ASN A 3 -13.88 -6.19 -14.99
CA ASN A 3 -13.61 -4.75 -15.06
C ASN A 3 -12.91 -4.40 -16.36
N LYS A 4 -12.94 -3.11 -16.71
CA LYS A 4 -12.36 -2.56 -17.96
C LYS A 4 -10.88 -2.91 -18.15
N GLN A 5 -10.17 -3.26 -17.08
CA GLN A 5 -8.73 -3.48 -17.06
C GLN A 5 -8.34 -4.96 -16.97
N ASP A 6 -9.31 -5.89 -17.10
CA ASP A 6 -9.10 -7.33 -17.01
C ASP A 6 -8.36 -7.78 -15.73
N ILE A 7 -8.74 -7.20 -14.59
CA ILE A 7 -8.14 -7.49 -13.28
C ILE A 7 -9.04 -8.45 -12.49
N ASP A 8 -8.47 -9.52 -11.94
CA ASP A 8 -9.15 -10.43 -11.02
C ASP A 8 -9.49 -9.74 -9.68
N ILE A 9 -10.68 -10.02 -9.15
CA ILE A 9 -11.16 -9.45 -7.89
C ILE A 9 -11.34 -10.56 -6.86
N TYR A 10 -10.71 -10.40 -5.70
CA TYR A 10 -10.73 -11.35 -4.59
C TYR A 10 -11.37 -10.70 -3.36
N PHE A 11 -12.20 -11.46 -2.63
CA PHE A 11 -12.80 -11.05 -1.36
C PHE A 11 -12.31 -11.95 -0.23
N ALA A 12 -12.22 -11.39 0.97
CA ALA A 12 -12.04 -12.19 2.17
C ALA A 12 -13.39 -12.85 2.54
N ASP A 13 -13.32 -14.04 3.10
CA ASP A 13 -14.48 -14.74 3.63
C ASP A 13 -15.12 -13.94 4.78
N PRO A 14 -16.42 -14.12 5.03
CA PRO A 14 -17.08 -13.51 6.18
C PRO A 14 -16.42 -13.97 7.49
N GLY A 15 -16.02 -13.02 8.34
CA GLY A 15 -15.45 -13.31 9.66
C GLY A 15 -13.96 -13.68 9.67
N THR A 16 -13.24 -13.56 8.55
CA THR A 16 -11.81 -13.90 8.43
C THR A 16 -10.93 -12.68 8.14
N PRO A 17 -10.83 -11.70 9.05
CA PRO A 17 -10.03 -10.49 8.82
C PRO A 17 -8.54 -10.78 8.53
N SER A 18 -8.03 -11.90 9.05
CA SER A 18 -6.66 -12.38 8.83
C SER A 18 -6.30 -12.59 7.36
N GLN A 19 -7.27 -12.86 6.47
CA GLN A 19 -7.03 -12.95 5.02
C GLN A 19 -6.59 -11.60 4.39
N ARG A 20 -6.67 -10.50 5.15
CA ARG A 20 -6.19 -9.17 4.75
C ARG A 20 -5.11 -8.64 5.69
N GLY A 21 -4.42 -9.51 6.43
CA GLY A 21 -3.48 -9.12 7.48
C GLY A 21 -2.40 -8.13 7.00
N LEU A 22 -1.89 -8.29 5.78
CA LEU A 22 -0.90 -7.36 5.23
C LEU A 22 -1.48 -5.96 4.96
N ASN A 23 -2.72 -5.88 4.49
CA ASN A 23 -3.41 -4.60 4.29
C ASN A 23 -3.67 -3.90 5.62
N GLU A 24 -4.06 -4.66 6.65
CA GLU A 24 -4.28 -4.13 8.00
C GLU A 24 -2.98 -3.61 8.63
N HIS A 25 -1.88 -4.34 8.46
CA HIS A 25 -0.55 -3.90 8.88
C HIS A 25 -0.15 -2.60 8.17
N SER A 26 -0.25 -2.53 6.84
CA SER A 26 0.10 -1.34 6.05
C SER A 26 -0.75 -0.13 6.42
N ASN A 27 -2.06 -0.31 6.62
CA ASN A 27 -2.96 0.77 7.07
C ASN A 27 -2.61 1.24 8.49
N GLY A 28 -2.22 0.33 9.39
CA GLY A 28 -1.73 0.70 10.72
C GLY A 28 -0.50 1.60 10.67
N LEU A 29 0.37 1.43 9.68
CA LEU A 29 1.56 2.25 9.50
C LEU A 29 1.25 3.64 8.94
N LEU A 30 0.29 3.76 8.03
CA LEU A 30 -0.19 5.06 7.52
C LEU A 30 -0.81 5.88 8.66
N ARG A 31 -1.55 5.23 9.57
CA ARG A 31 -2.10 5.88 10.77
C ARG A 31 -1.03 6.45 11.70
N LYS A 32 0.09 5.74 11.86
CA LYS A 32 1.26 6.23 12.61
C LYS A 32 2.00 7.37 11.91
N SER A 33 1.74 7.58 10.62
CA SER A 33 2.52 8.49 9.77
C SER A 33 1.80 9.78 9.38
N GLY A 34 0.57 10.02 9.88
CA GLY A 34 -0.16 11.27 9.66
C GLY A 34 -1.63 11.10 9.26
N LEU A 35 -2.11 9.87 9.05
CA LEU A 35 -3.50 9.59 8.64
C LEU A 35 -4.27 8.85 9.74
N PRO A 36 -4.54 9.46 10.91
CA PRO A 36 -5.19 8.80 12.03
C PRO A 36 -6.56 8.23 11.63
N LYS A 37 -7.02 7.20 12.36
CA LYS A 37 -8.19 6.39 11.98
C LYS A 37 -9.48 7.21 11.78
N GLU A 38 -9.65 8.28 12.56
CA GLU A 38 -10.84 9.13 12.57
C GLU A 38 -10.58 10.49 11.93
N MET A 39 -9.52 10.61 11.12
CA MET A 39 -9.26 11.82 10.35
C MET A 39 -10.40 12.06 9.35
N ASP A 40 -10.97 13.26 9.37
CA ASP A 40 -11.88 13.69 8.32
C ASP A 40 -11.08 14.10 7.08
N PHE A 41 -11.23 13.33 6.00
CA PHE A 41 -10.53 13.56 4.73
C PHE A 41 -11.15 14.68 3.88
N THR A 42 -12.31 15.23 4.27
CA THR A 42 -13.01 16.28 3.51
C THR A 42 -12.14 17.52 3.29
N PHE A 43 -11.28 17.85 4.26
CA PHE A 43 -10.41 19.04 4.22
C PHE A 43 -8.93 18.70 4.13
N VAL A 44 -8.59 17.43 3.92
CA VAL A 44 -7.20 16.99 3.82
C VAL A 44 -6.75 17.16 2.37
N SER A 45 -5.67 17.91 2.18
CA SER A 45 -5.16 18.14 0.84
C SER A 45 -4.54 16.88 0.25
N GLN A 46 -4.63 16.73 -1.06
CA GLN A 46 -4.02 15.61 -1.77
C GLN A 46 -2.49 15.62 -1.61
N GLU A 47 -1.90 16.81 -1.49
CA GLU A 47 -0.48 17.03 -1.23
C GLU A 47 -0.07 16.39 0.10
N TYR A 48 -0.83 16.62 1.17
CA TYR A 48 -0.55 16.03 2.48
C TYR A 48 -0.61 14.50 2.45
N ILE A 49 -1.64 13.93 1.81
CA ILE A 49 -1.77 12.48 1.66
C ILE A 49 -0.56 11.92 0.89
N SER A 50 -0.17 12.60 -0.18
CA SER A 50 0.96 12.21 -1.02
C SER A 50 2.29 12.27 -0.26
N GLU A 51 2.49 13.29 0.58
CA GLU A 51 3.67 13.41 1.46
C GLU A 51 3.74 12.25 2.47
N VAL A 52 2.62 11.91 3.11
CA VAL A 52 2.57 10.79 4.06
C VAL A 52 2.92 9.48 3.37
N VAL A 53 2.34 9.23 2.18
CA VAL A 53 2.60 8.02 1.39
C VAL A 53 4.04 7.98 0.90
N LEU A 54 4.56 9.08 0.36
CA LEU A 54 5.93 9.19 -0.12
C LEU A 54 6.91 8.92 1.01
N ARG A 55 6.72 9.55 2.17
CA ARG A 55 7.52 9.28 3.36
C ARG A 55 7.47 7.80 3.72
N ARG A 56 6.29 7.19 3.76
CA ARG A 56 6.14 5.79 4.18
C ARG A 56 6.82 4.82 3.22
N ASN A 57 6.73 5.07 1.93
CA ASN A 57 7.32 4.26 0.86
C ASN A 57 8.83 4.43 0.72
N ASN A 58 9.41 5.48 1.31
CA ASN A 58 10.86 5.70 1.40
C ASN A 58 11.50 5.25 2.72
N ILE A 59 10.73 4.65 3.66
CA ILE A 59 11.31 4.13 4.91
C ILE A 59 11.83 2.69 4.68
N PRO A 60 13.13 2.43 4.89
CA PRO A 60 13.71 1.08 4.90
C PRO A 60 12.93 0.08 5.76
N ARG A 61 12.77 -1.15 5.26
CA ARG A 61 12.12 -2.24 6.00
C ARG A 61 13.11 -3.35 6.26
N LYS A 62 13.27 -3.75 7.53
CA LYS A 62 14.09 -4.93 7.88
C LYS A 62 13.62 -6.20 7.15
N SER A 63 12.32 -6.34 6.91
CA SER A 63 11.74 -7.46 6.16
C SER A 63 12.04 -7.45 4.66
N LEU A 64 12.62 -6.37 4.14
CA LEU A 64 13.02 -6.19 2.74
C LEU A 64 14.54 -5.99 2.64
N ASP A 65 15.31 -6.60 3.55
CA ASP A 65 16.77 -6.42 3.63
C ASP A 65 17.20 -4.95 3.69
N TYR A 66 16.43 -4.14 4.41
CA TYR A 66 16.60 -2.69 4.54
C TYR A 66 16.44 -1.88 3.24
N LYS A 67 15.91 -2.47 2.17
CA LYS A 67 15.37 -1.71 1.04
C LYS A 67 14.08 -0.99 1.41
N THR A 68 13.79 0.06 0.66
CA THR A 68 12.53 0.79 0.73
C THR A 68 11.46 0.09 -0.10
N PRO A 69 10.16 0.21 0.28
CA PRO A 69 9.06 -0.31 -0.53
C PRO A 69 9.10 0.17 -2.00
N ILE A 70 9.49 1.41 -2.25
CA ILE A 70 9.55 1.94 -3.61
C ILE A 70 10.68 1.31 -4.44
N GLU A 71 11.86 1.07 -3.86
CA GLU A 71 12.94 0.36 -4.55
C GLU A 71 12.53 -1.07 -4.92
N CYS A 72 11.95 -1.82 -3.98
CA CYS A 72 11.49 -3.19 -4.27
C CYS A 72 10.39 -3.23 -5.33
N LEU A 73 9.50 -2.23 -5.35
CA LEU A 73 8.45 -2.14 -6.38
C LEU A 73 9.06 -1.88 -7.76
N LEU A 74 9.97 -0.91 -7.87
CA LEU A 74 10.62 -0.57 -9.13
C LEU A 74 11.44 -1.76 -9.67
N GLU A 75 12.24 -2.41 -8.82
CA GLU A 75 12.99 -3.62 -9.19
C GLU A 75 12.07 -4.73 -9.73
N HIS A 76 10.91 -4.94 -9.09
CA HIS A 76 9.95 -5.96 -9.52
C HIS A 76 9.25 -5.61 -10.84
N VAL A 77 8.88 -4.35 -11.02
CA VAL A 77 8.24 -3.89 -12.27
C VAL A 77 9.21 -3.97 -13.43
N ASP A 78 10.48 -3.58 -13.24
CA ASP A 78 11.50 -3.65 -14.28
C ASP A 78 11.76 -5.10 -14.71
N GLN A 79 11.93 -6.03 -13.76
CA GLN A 79 12.10 -7.47 -14.05
C GLN A 79 10.90 -8.11 -14.77
N ASN A 80 9.71 -7.52 -14.66
CA ASN A 80 8.48 -8.03 -15.27
C ASN A 80 8.12 -7.31 -16.57
N GLY A 81 8.61 -6.09 -16.76
CA GLY A 81 8.49 -5.33 -18.01
C GLY A 81 9.21 -6.02 -19.17
N ASP A 82 10.31 -6.73 -18.86
CA ASP A 82 11.11 -7.50 -19.83
C ASP A 82 10.55 -8.90 -20.12
N ARG A 83 9.49 -9.34 -19.41
CA ARG A 83 8.83 -10.64 -19.61
C ARG A 83 7.57 -10.55 -20.48
N LYS A 84 7.54 -9.59 -21.41
CA LYS A 84 6.54 -9.49 -22.49
C LYS A 84 7.18 -9.70 -23.85
#